data_AF-A0A109LRZ9-F1
#
_entry.id   AF-A0A109LRZ9-F1
#
_cell.length_a   1.000
_cell.length_b   1.000
_cell.length_c   1.000
_cell.angle_alpha   90.00
_cell.angle_beta   90.00
_cell.angle_gamma   90.00
#
_symmetry.space_group_name_H-M   'P 1'
#
loop_
_entity.id
_entity.type
_entity.pdbx_description
1 polymer ?
#
loop_
_entity_poly.entity_id
_entity_poly.type
_entity_poly.pdbx_seq_one_letter_code
_entity_poly.pdbx_strand_id
1 'polypeptide(L)'
;METPANYQKERLGINAVATAIASLGCIWRETPTGDVGIDAQIEHVNGKGQATGRLVSVQVKSGISYFGNESGEAYRFYPEDKHRIYWEQHPLPVILVLHHPDSQQSYWADVRQQLRGEAPKKALLIPKNQVLQAASAISLFETSGLDESPFIQDLEELCIKMVETRSDNGCFPVSYFDLFTHGLTNIARSIYFGMDVPLMVAETNLRASGADVGVGVGEKEHEFLFAFVKFLLSQNLAHIDFATCLIDWVDRQMQPHFVAPLTSRGRALVQHIHEKEASLVAKGALPNLGATFVAQEAFFAMVPPSFSNRLPRIQEFQAAVRGASNSELTK
;
A
#
# COMPACT_ATOMS: atom_id res chain seq x y z
N MET A 1 -5.31 -27.75 -25.67
CA MET A 1 -4.51 -27.59 -26.91
C MET A 1 -4.91 -26.25 -27.49
N GLU A 2 -4.01 -25.26 -27.45
CA GLU A 2 -4.25 -23.96 -28.10
C GLU A 2 -4.39 -24.19 -29.61
N THR A 3 -5.47 -23.67 -30.19
CA THR A 3 -5.61 -23.65 -31.65
C THR A 3 -4.85 -22.44 -32.21
N PRO A 4 -4.32 -22.49 -33.44
CA PRO A 4 -3.63 -21.35 -34.06
C PRO A 4 -4.45 -20.06 -34.06
N ALA A 5 -5.78 -20.18 -34.17
CA ALA A 5 -6.71 -19.04 -34.13
C ALA A 5 -6.85 -18.43 -32.72
N ASN A 6 -6.73 -19.23 -31.65
CA ASN A 6 -6.73 -18.71 -30.27
C ASN A 6 -5.41 -17.99 -29.98
N TYR A 7 -4.28 -18.59 -30.37
CA TYR A 7 -2.96 -17.98 -30.22
C TYR A 7 -2.87 -16.61 -30.91
N GLN A 8 -3.40 -16.48 -32.13
CA GLN A 8 -3.42 -15.20 -32.85
C GLN A 8 -4.22 -14.13 -32.11
N LYS A 9 -5.39 -14.47 -31.56
CA LYS A 9 -6.24 -13.53 -30.81
C LYS A 9 -5.55 -13.06 -29.53
N GLU A 10 -4.97 -14.00 -28.79
CA GLU A 10 -4.22 -13.69 -27.57
C GLU A 10 -3.03 -12.76 -27.86
N ARG A 11 -2.25 -13.07 -28.90
CA ARG A 11 -1.11 -12.25 -29.32
C ARG A 11 -1.52 -10.84 -29.72
N LEU A 12 -2.60 -10.69 -30.50
CA LEU A 12 -3.12 -9.38 -30.89
C LEU A 12 -3.61 -8.58 -29.67
N GLY A 13 -4.27 -9.24 -28.72
CA GLY A 13 -4.67 -8.62 -27.46
C GLY A 13 -3.50 -8.14 -26.62
N ILE A 14 -2.45 -8.98 -26.47
CA ILE A 14 -1.21 -8.59 -25.78
C ILE A 14 -0.59 -7.36 -26.44
N ASN A 15 -0.50 -7.34 -27.77
CA ASN A 15 0.06 -6.20 -28.51
C ASN A 15 -0.77 -4.92 -28.30
N ALA A 16 -2.10 -5.01 -28.36
CA ALA A 16 -2.97 -3.86 -28.14
C ALA A 16 -2.81 -3.28 -26.72
N VAL A 17 -2.70 -4.15 -25.71
CA VAL A 17 -2.43 -3.74 -24.33
C VAL A 17 -1.03 -3.13 -24.20
N ALA A 18 -0.01 -3.74 -24.78
CA ALA A 18 1.36 -3.21 -24.76
C ALA A 18 1.43 -1.82 -25.41
N THR A 19 0.72 -1.61 -26.53
CA THR A 19 0.59 -0.29 -27.17
C THR A 19 -0.08 0.72 -26.24
N ALA A 20 -1.21 0.35 -25.60
CA ALA A 20 -1.89 1.24 -24.66
C ALA A 20 -0.97 1.63 -23.49
N ILE A 21 -0.24 0.67 -22.90
CA ILE A 21 0.72 0.92 -21.83
C ILE A 21 1.87 1.85 -22.28
N ALA A 22 2.39 1.65 -23.48
CA ALA A 22 3.42 2.52 -24.04
C ALA A 22 2.90 3.96 -24.24
N SER A 23 1.64 4.13 -24.65
CA SER A 23 0.99 5.44 -24.77
C SER A 23 0.82 6.16 -23.42
N LEU A 24 0.79 5.42 -22.31
CA LEU A 24 0.80 5.97 -20.95
C LEU A 24 2.20 6.38 -20.46
N GLY A 25 3.23 6.23 -21.30
CA GLY A 25 4.62 6.52 -20.93
C GLY A 25 5.25 5.47 -20.00
N CYS A 26 4.59 4.33 -19.78
CA CYS A 26 5.10 3.26 -18.93
C CYS A 26 5.93 2.25 -19.74
N ILE A 27 6.82 1.52 -19.06
CA ILE A 27 7.63 0.47 -19.69
C ILE A 27 6.87 -0.86 -19.63
N TRP A 28 6.66 -1.48 -20.79
CA TRP A 28 6.14 -2.85 -20.91
C TRP A 28 7.28 -3.86 -21.02
N ARG A 29 7.25 -4.90 -20.18
CA ARG A 29 8.19 -6.04 -20.23
C ARG A 29 7.40 -7.33 -20.36
N GLU A 30 7.35 -7.86 -21.56
CA GLU A 30 6.71 -9.16 -21.81
C GLU A 30 7.47 -10.27 -21.08
N THR A 31 6.73 -11.15 -20.41
CA THR A 31 7.30 -12.33 -19.76
C THR A 31 7.45 -13.43 -20.82
N PRO A 32 8.65 -14.00 -21.00
CA PRO A 32 8.84 -15.13 -21.91
C PRO A 32 7.86 -16.25 -21.54
N THR A 33 7.19 -16.79 -22.55
CA THR A 33 6.00 -17.64 -22.46
C THR A 33 6.13 -18.74 -21.39
N GLY A 34 5.19 -18.75 -20.44
CA GLY A 34 5.05 -19.78 -19.42
C GLY A 34 3.65 -19.77 -18.79
N ASP A 35 3.11 -20.96 -18.51
CA ASP A 35 1.73 -21.26 -18.08
C ASP A 35 1.28 -20.67 -16.71
N VAL A 36 2.06 -19.76 -16.14
CA VAL A 36 1.88 -19.28 -14.76
C VAL A 36 0.94 -18.07 -14.63
N GLY A 37 0.34 -17.60 -15.74
CA GLY A 37 -0.76 -16.64 -15.69
C GLY A 37 -0.35 -15.18 -15.45
N ILE A 38 0.82 -14.77 -15.96
CA ILE A 38 1.25 -13.37 -16.08
C ILE A 38 1.89 -13.21 -17.45
N ASP A 39 1.39 -12.27 -18.25
CA ASP A 39 1.87 -12.05 -19.62
C ASP A 39 2.99 -11.01 -19.65
N ALA A 40 2.98 -10.05 -18.71
CA ALA A 40 3.98 -9.00 -18.64
C ALA A 40 4.08 -8.33 -17.27
N GLN A 41 5.09 -7.48 -17.15
CA GLN A 41 5.23 -6.50 -16.09
C GLN A 41 5.22 -5.10 -16.70
N ILE A 42 4.59 -4.17 -16.00
CA ILE A 42 4.53 -2.75 -16.36
C ILE A 42 5.30 -1.98 -15.29
N GLU A 43 6.21 -1.10 -15.71
CA GLU A 43 6.94 -0.21 -14.81
C GLU A 43 6.55 1.24 -15.00
N HIS A 44 6.32 1.92 -13.89
CA HIS A 44 6.07 3.35 -13.88
C HIS A 44 7.35 4.14 -14.18
N VAL A 45 7.21 5.13 -15.06
CA VAL A 45 8.24 6.10 -15.42
C VAL A 45 7.82 7.47 -14.89
N ASN A 46 8.68 8.13 -14.12
CA ASN A 46 8.36 9.43 -13.54
C ASN A 46 8.37 10.57 -14.59
N GLY A 47 7.93 11.77 -14.20
CA GLY A 47 7.91 12.95 -15.08
C GLY A 47 9.28 13.40 -15.63
N LYS A 48 10.40 12.82 -15.16
CA LYS A 48 11.75 13.04 -15.70
C LYS A 48 12.15 11.96 -16.72
N GLY A 49 11.25 11.04 -17.07
CA GLY A 49 11.54 9.92 -17.96
C GLY A 49 12.36 8.80 -17.31
N GLN A 50 12.44 8.74 -15.97
CA GLN A 50 13.22 7.72 -15.26
C GLN A 50 12.33 6.58 -14.78
N ALA A 51 12.78 5.35 -15.05
CA ALA A 51 12.19 4.12 -14.51
C ALA A 51 12.24 4.14 -12.97
N THR A 52 11.11 3.93 -12.30
CA THR A 52 10.98 4.15 -10.85
C THR A 52 11.15 2.89 -10.00
N GLY A 53 11.24 1.71 -10.61
CA GLY A 53 11.21 0.42 -9.92
C GLY A 53 9.84 0.00 -9.40
N ARG A 54 8.80 0.85 -9.50
CA ARG A 54 7.42 0.47 -9.19
C ARG A 54 6.87 -0.37 -10.32
N LEU A 55 6.53 -1.62 -10.01
CA LEU A 55 6.09 -2.64 -10.96
C LEU A 55 4.69 -3.13 -10.64
N VAL A 56 3.86 -3.28 -11.67
CA VAL A 56 2.62 -4.07 -11.62
C VAL A 56 2.73 -5.21 -12.63
N SER A 57 2.21 -6.38 -12.26
CA SER A 57 2.10 -7.52 -13.19
C SER A 57 0.76 -7.50 -13.89
N VAL A 58 0.70 -8.00 -15.12
CA VAL A 58 -0.52 -7.98 -15.93
C VAL A 58 -0.79 -9.34 -16.55
N GLN A 59 -2.06 -9.74 -16.49
CA GLN A 59 -2.63 -10.79 -17.32
C GLN A 59 -3.59 -10.15 -18.32
N VAL A 60 -3.45 -10.52 -19.59
CA VAL A 60 -4.34 -10.16 -20.68
C VAL A 60 -5.22 -11.35 -21.04
N LYS A 61 -6.51 -11.09 -21.20
CA LYS A 61 -7.49 -12.04 -21.74
C LYS A 61 -8.21 -11.39 -22.90
N SER A 62 -8.02 -11.91 -24.11
CA SER A 62 -8.61 -11.34 -25.33
C SER A 62 -9.70 -12.24 -25.89
N GLY A 63 -10.88 -11.67 -26.14
CA GLY A 63 -11.99 -12.38 -26.75
C GLY A 63 -13.37 -11.84 -26.34
N ILE A 64 -14.32 -11.95 -27.25
CA ILE A 64 -15.72 -11.47 -27.06
C ILE A 64 -16.40 -12.22 -25.89
N SER A 65 -16.07 -13.49 -25.67
CA SER A 65 -16.67 -14.31 -24.61
C SER A 65 -16.45 -13.76 -23.19
N TYR A 66 -15.41 -12.97 -22.95
CA TYR A 66 -15.17 -12.35 -21.64
C TYR A 66 -16.16 -11.21 -21.32
N PHE A 67 -16.91 -10.73 -22.32
CA PHE A 67 -17.86 -9.63 -22.21
C PHE A 67 -19.32 -10.09 -22.10
N GLY A 68 -19.58 -11.41 -22.15
CA GLY A 68 -20.95 -11.94 -22.10
C GLY A 68 -21.59 -11.96 -20.71
N ASN A 69 -20.79 -11.86 -19.63
CA ASN A 69 -21.28 -11.90 -18.25
C ASN A 69 -21.20 -10.52 -17.61
N GLU A 70 -22.25 -9.73 -17.79
CA GLU A 70 -22.34 -8.37 -17.23
C GLU A 70 -22.94 -8.36 -15.81
N SER A 71 -22.59 -7.33 -15.04
CA SER A 71 -23.10 -7.08 -13.70
C SER A 71 -23.21 -5.58 -13.47
N GLY A 72 -24.29 -4.98 -13.98
CA GLY A 72 -24.46 -3.52 -13.96
C GLY A 72 -23.29 -2.84 -14.68
N GLU A 73 -22.50 -2.09 -13.91
CA GLU A 73 -21.36 -1.30 -14.39
C GLU A 73 -20.04 -2.08 -14.52
N ALA A 74 -20.06 -3.42 -14.46
CA ALA A 74 -18.85 -4.25 -14.55
C ALA A 74 -19.06 -5.52 -15.37
N TYR A 75 -17.97 -6.09 -15.89
CA TYR A 75 -17.90 -7.46 -16.40
C TYR A 75 -17.48 -8.42 -15.29
N ARG A 76 -18.07 -9.61 -15.25
CA ARG A 76 -17.69 -10.69 -14.31
C ARG A 76 -16.71 -11.64 -14.98
N PHE A 77 -15.54 -11.77 -14.38
CA PHE A 77 -14.54 -12.75 -14.78
C PHE A 77 -14.42 -13.87 -13.73
N TYR A 78 -14.46 -15.12 -14.19
CA TYR A 78 -14.35 -16.29 -13.32
C TYR A 78 -13.01 -16.99 -13.59
N PRO A 79 -11.96 -16.71 -12.79
CA PRO A 79 -10.68 -17.40 -12.94
C PRO A 79 -10.79 -18.86 -12.51
N GLU A 80 -10.00 -19.72 -13.14
CA GLU A 80 -9.66 -21.04 -12.59
C GLU A 80 -8.97 -20.88 -11.23
N ASP A 81 -9.15 -21.85 -10.33
CA ASP A 81 -8.59 -21.78 -8.97
C ASP A 81 -7.06 -21.61 -8.96
N LYS A 82 -6.35 -22.21 -9.93
CA LYS A 82 -4.89 -22.03 -10.08
C LYS A 82 -4.50 -20.56 -10.28
N HIS A 83 -5.26 -19.82 -11.10
CA HIS A 83 -5.00 -18.40 -11.38
C HIS A 83 -5.41 -17.54 -10.20
N ARG A 84 -6.51 -17.90 -9.52
CA ARG A 84 -6.93 -17.23 -8.29
C ARG A 84 -5.83 -17.27 -7.23
N ILE A 85 -5.35 -18.46 -6.90
CA ILE A 85 -4.30 -18.68 -5.89
C ILE A 85 -3.01 -17.96 -6.31
N TYR A 86 -2.62 -18.10 -7.57
CA TYR A 86 -1.39 -17.49 -8.08
C TYR A 86 -1.44 -15.96 -8.01
N TRP A 87 -2.52 -15.33 -8.48
CA TRP A 87 -2.65 -13.86 -8.47
C TRP A 87 -2.78 -13.29 -7.06
N GLU A 88 -3.51 -13.97 -6.17
CA GLU A 88 -3.65 -13.59 -4.76
C GLU A 88 -2.29 -13.58 -4.05
N GLN A 89 -1.48 -14.63 -4.27
CA GLN A 89 -0.18 -14.80 -3.61
C GLN A 89 0.95 -14.02 -4.27
N HIS A 90 0.71 -13.44 -5.46
CA HIS A 90 1.74 -12.74 -6.21
C HIS A 90 2.31 -11.56 -5.40
N PRO A 91 3.64 -11.36 -5.38
CA PRO A 91 4.24 -10.23 -4.66
C PRO A 91 3.91 -8.89 -5.35
N LEU A 92 3.82 -8.93 -6.68
CA LEU A 92 3.35 -7.87 -7.59
C LEU A 92 1.87 -7.51 -7.36
N PRO A 93 1.37 -6.26 -7.38
CA PRO A 93 -0.01 -6.02 -7.83
C PRO A 93 -0.26 -6.75 -9.15
N VAL A 94 -1.44 -7.34 -9.32
CA VAL A 94 -1.81 -8.06 -10.55
C VAL A 94 -3.04 -7.39 -11.14
N ILE A 95 -2.88 -6.76 -12.29
CA ILE A 95 -3.99 -6.24 -13.07
C ILE A 95 -4.44 -7.29 -14.09
N LEU A 96 -5.75 -7.53 -14.16
CA LEU A 96 -6.36 -8.30 -15.23
C LEU A 96 -6.89 -7.33 -16.27
N VAL A 97 -6.54 -7.55 -17.54
CA VAL A 97 -7.01 -6.75 -18.67
C VAL A 97 -7.86 -7.64 -19.58
N LEU A 98 -9.12 -7.26 -19.78
CA LEU A 98 -10.00 -7.86 -20.77
C LEU A 98 -9.96 -7.02 -22.05
N HIS A 99 -9.51 -7.61 -23.16
CA HIS A 99 -9.45 -6.94 -24.46
C HIS A 99 -10.58 -7.39 -25.38
N HIS A 100 -11.40 -6.45 -25.84
CA HIS A 100 -12.46 -6.67 -26.81
C HIS A 100 -11.91 -6.53 -28.24
N PRO A 101 -11.80 -7.61 -29.03
CA PRO A 101 -11.12 -7.57 -30.33
C PRO A 101 -11.86 -6.73 -31.39
N ASP A 102 -13.19 -6.62 -31.35
CA ASP A 102 -13.91 -5.85 -32.39
C ASP A 102 -13.89 -4.33 -32.13
N SER A 103 -14.19 -3.91 -30.90
CA SER A 103 -14.14 -2.50 -30.51
C SER A 103 -12.73 -1.97 -30.22
N GLN A 104 -11.74 -2.87 -30.12
CA GLN A 104 -10.36 -2.56 -29.75
C GLN A 104 -10.21 -1.89 -28.37
N GLN A 105 -11.24 -1.97 -27.51
CA GLN A 105 -11.20 -1.43 -26.15
C GLN A 105 -10.69 -2.47 -25.15
N SER A 106 -9.96 -2.00 -24.15
CA SER A 106 -9.42 -2.84 -23.07
C SER A 106 -9.93 -2.32 -21.73
N TYR A 107 -10.43 -3.21 -20.89
CA TYR A 107 -10.92 -2.89 -19.54
C TYR A 107 -10.07 -3.58 -18.50
N TRP A 108 -9.84 -2.95 -17.36
CA TRP A 108 -8.89 -3.47 -16.38
C TRP A 108 -9.35 -3.33 -14.93
N ALA A 109 -8.78 -4.14 -14.06
CA ALA A 109 -8.88 -3.98 -12.61
C ALA A 109 -7.69 -4.65 -11.91
N ASP A 110 -7.31 -4.15 -10.72
CA ASP A 110 -6.41 -4.86 -9.82
C ASP A 110 -7.15 -6.07 -9.20
N VAL A 111 -6.85 -7.25 -9.72
CA VAL A 111 -7.50 -8.48 -9.28
C VAL A 111 -6.84 -9.06 -8.04
N ARG A 112 -5.56 -8.78 -7.78
CA ARG A 112 -4.90 -9.21 -6.53
C ARG A 112 -5.53 -8.48 -5.35
N GLN A 113 -5.77 -7.18 -5.46
CA GLN A 113 -6.47 -6.42 -4.43
C GLN A 113 -7.87 -6.99 -4.16
N GLN A 114 -8.63 -7.29 -5.22
CA GLN A 114 -9.96 -7.90 -5.06
C GLN A 114 -9.94 -9.28 -4.39
N LEU A 115 -8.88 -10.06 -4.61
CA LEU A 115 -8.74 -11.41 -4.06
C LEU A 115 -8.28 -11.42 -2.59
N ARG A 116 -7.51 -10.41 -2.17
CA ARG A 116 -7.05 -10.28 -0.77
C ARG A 116 -8.04 -9.58 0.15
N GLY A 117 -9.09 -8.98 -0.41
CA GLY A 117 -10.17 -8.39 0.38
C GLY A 117 -10.93 -9.40 1.24
N GLU A 118 -11.88 -8.93 2.05
CA GLU A 118 -12.45 -9.71 3.16
C GLU A 118 -13.24 -10.97 2.78
N ALA A 119 -13.70 -11.09 1.53
CA ALA A 119 -14.50 -12.21 1.09
C ALA A 119 -13.89 -12.89 -0.14
N PRO A 120 -13.79 -14.24 -0.17
CA PRO A 120 -13.33 -14.96 -1.34
C PRO A 120 -14.31 -14.72 -2.50
N LYS A 121 -13.88 -13.90 -3.47
CA LYS A 121 -14.70 -13.55 -4.63
C LYS A 121 -14.61 -14.68 -5.66
N LYS A 122 -15.74 -15.39 -5.86
CA LYS A 122 -15.87 -16.37 -6.95
C LYS A 122 -15.72 -15.70 -8.32
N ALA A 123 -16.19 -14.47 -8.45
CA ALA A 123 -16.09 -13.64 -9.65
C ALA A 123 -15.30 -12.37 -9.35
N LEU A 124 -14.37 -12.04 -10.23
CA LEU A 124 -13.67 -10.76 -10.25
C LEU A 124 -14.49 -9.75 -11.06
N LEU A 125 -14.59 -8.52 -10.56
CA LEU A 125 -15.33 -7.46 -11.22
C LEU A 125 -14.36 -6.56 -12.00
N ILE A 126 -14.62 -6.39 -13.29
CA ILE A 126 -13.86 -5.52 -14.18
C ILE A 126 -14.76 -4.34 -14.56
N PRO A 127 -14.60 -3.16 -13.94
CA PRO A 127 -15.50 -2.04 -14.16
C PRO A 127 -15.47 -1.53 -15.61
N LYS A 128 -16.64 -1.21 -16.17
CA LYS A 128 -16.80 -0.70 -17.54
C LYS A 128 -16.22 0.71 -17.71
N ASN A 129 -16.10 1.47 -16.63
CA ASN A 129 -15.46 2.79 -16.63
C ASN A 129 -13.93 2.73 -16.52
N GLN A 130 -13.34 1.58 -16.19
CA GLN A 130 -11.89 1.38 -16.13
C GLN A 130 -11.34 0.99 -17.50
N VAL A 131 -11.42 1.93 -18.45
CA VAL A 131 -10.90 1.75 -19.82
C VAL A 131 -9.40 2.05 -19.83
N LEU A 132 -8.58 1.08 -20.24
CA LEU A 132 -7.12 1.17 -20.20
C LEU A 132 -6.59 2.31 -21.09
N GLN A 133 -7.19 2.50 -22.26
CA GLN A 133 -6.82 3.57 -23.19
C GLN A 133 -7.09 4.98 -22.65
N ALA A 134 -7.96 5.10 -21.64
CA ALA A 134 -8.27 6.36 -20.96
C ALA A 134 -7.66 6.46 -19.55
N ALA A 135 -6.88 5.46 -19.14
CA ALA A 135 -6.24 5.43 -17.83
C ALA A 135 -5.11 6.47 -17.73
N SER A 136 -4.64 6.71 -16.51
CA SER A 136 -3.39 7.39 -16.26
C SER A 136 -2.39 6.41 -15.66
N ALA A 137 -1.11 6.75 -15.68
CA ALA A 137 -0.12 5.97 -14.94
C ALA A 137 -0.43 5.97 -13.43
N ILE A 138 -1.00 7.05 -12.89
CA ILE A 138 -1.40 7.12 -11.47
C ILE A 138 -2.47 6.08 -11.15
N SER A 139 -3.54 5.97 -11.95
CA SER A 139 -4.61 5.02 -11.66
C SER A 139 -4.13 3.56 -11.72
N LEU A 140 -3.28 3.21 -12.69
CA LEU A 140 -2.70 1.86 -12.82
C LEU A 140 -1.82 1.45 -11.64
N PHE A 141 -1.17 2.41 -10.98
CA PHE A 141 -0.23 2.17 -9.89
C PHE A 141 -0.77 2.64 -8.52
N GLU A 142 -2.05 2.97 -8.42
CA GLU A 142 -2.68 3.44 -7.19
C GLU A 142 -2.48 2.45 -6.03
N THR A 143 -2.69 1.16 -6.27
CA THR A 143 -2.49 0.09 -5.27
C THR A 143 -1.01 -0.16 -4.94
N SER A 144 -0.09 0.42 -5.73
CA SER A 144 1.35 0.47 -5.44
C SER A 144 1.76 1.74 -4.68
N GLY A 145 0.81 2.60 -4.31
CA GLY A 145 1.04 3.84 -3.57
C GLY A 145 1.52 5.00 -4.44
N LEU A 146 1.32 4.95 -5.76
CA LEU A 146 1.56 6.11 -6.63
C LEU A 146 0.38 7.08 -6.53
N ASP A 147 0.66 8.36 -6.33
CA ASP A 147 -0.33 9.43 -6.31
C ASP A 147 0.16 10.66 -7.10
N GLU A 148 -0.65 11.71 -7.15
CA GLU A 148 -0.33 12.99 -7.79
C GLU A 148 0.59 13.88 -6.94
N SER A 149 1.02 13.43 -5.76
CA SER A 149 1.77 14.27 -4.84
C SER A 149 3.14 14.63 -5.41
N PRO A 150 3.55 15.92 -5.38
CA PRO A 150 4.85 16.32 -5.87
C PRO A 150 5.97 15.72 -5.01
N PHE A 151 7.01 15.22 -5.66
CA PHE A 151 8.21 14.75 -4.97
C PHE A 151 9.11 15.93 -4.58
N ILE A 152 9.30 16.15 -3.28
CA ILE A 152 10.17 17.20 -2.75
C ILE A 152 11.58 16.64 -2.71
N GLN A 153 12.51 17.24 -3.47
CA GLN A 153 13.89 16.73 -3.61
C GLN A 153 14.75 17.05 -2.40
N ASP A 154 14.67 18.30 -1.93
CA ASP A 154 15.46 18.81 -0.82
C ASP A 154 14.89 18.35 0.53
N LEU A 155 15.76 17.93 1.45
CA LEU A 155 15.34 17.39 2.76
C LEU A 155 14.94 18.49 3.75
N GLU A 156 15.49 19.70 3.62
CA GLU A 156 15.10 20.84 4.45
C GLU A 156 13.70 21.31 4.06
N GLU A 157 13.43 21.48 2.77
CA GLU A 157 12.09 21.78 2.25
C GLU A 157 11.07 20.70 2.66
N LEU A 158 11.45 19.43 2.58
CA LEU A 158 10.61 18.32 3.02
C LEU A 158 10.30 18.40 4.52
N CYS A 159 11.32 18.66 5.34
CA CYS A 159 11.16 18.82 6.78
C CYS A 159 10.22 19.99 7.12
N ILE A 160 10.41 21.14 6.49
CA ILE A 160 9.53 22.31 6.65
C ILE A 160 8.09 21.94 6.25
N LYS A 161 7.91 21.29 5.10
CA LYS A 161 6.59 20.86 4.64
C LYS A 161 5.89 19.95 5.65
N MET A 162 6.62 19.03 6.28
CA MET A 162 6.06 18.12 7.29
C MET A 162 5.64 18.87 8.57
N VAL A 163 6.38 19.92 8.97
CA VAL A 163 6.05 20.76 10.12
C VAL A 163 4.81 21.62 9.84
N GLU A 164 4.70 22.16 8.62
CA GLU A 164 3.59 23.01 8.18
C GLU A 164 2.30 22.22 7.88
N THR A 165 2.42 20.98 7.42
CA THR A 165 1.25 20.15 7.10
C THR A 165 0.63 19.61 8.38
N ARG A 166 -0.43 20.29 8.82
CA ARG A 166 -1.15 20.09 10.08
C ARG A 166 -2.61 19.82 9.82
N SER A 167 -3.25 19.11 10.74
CA SER A 167 -4.71 19.01 10.80
C SER A 167 -5.32 20.40 11.07
N ASP A 168 -6.34 20.72 10.30
CA ASP A 168 -7.08 21.98 10.36
C ASP A 168 -8.02 22.05 11.58
N ASN A 169 -8.19 20.94 12.29
CA ASN A 169 -9.06 20.82 13.45
C ASN A 169 -8.31 21.19 14.73
N GLY A 170 -8.77 22.26 15.40
CA GLY A 170 -8.20 22.73 16.66
C GLY A 170 -8.27 21.72 17.82
N CYS A 171 -9.16 20.72 17.75
CA CYS A 171 -9.25 19.61 18.71
C CYS A 171 -8.38 18.40 18.31
N PHE A 172 -7.61 18.51 17.24
CA PHE A 172 -6.68 17.49 16.76
C PHE A 172 -5.39 18.13 16.20
N PRO A 173 -4.59 18.81 17.04
CA PRO A 173 -3.43 19.58 16.60
C PRO A 173 -2.22 18.68 16.30
N VAL A 174 -2.29 17.88 15.22
CA VAL A 174 -1.26 16.93 14.79
C VAL A 174 -0.66 17.37 13.45
N SER A 175 0.66 17.30 13.31
CA SER A 175 1.39 17.52 12.06
C SER A 175 1.96 16.23 11.48
N TYR A 176 2.31 16.24 10.19
CA TYR A 176 3.07 15.13 9.57
C TYR A 176 4.43 14.94 10.24
N PHE A 177 5.05 16.02 10.71
CA PHE A 177 6.30 15.94 11.45
C PHE A 177 6.12 15.17 12.76
N ASP A 178 5.07 15.45 13.53
CA ASP A 178 4.76 14.73 14.77
C ASP A 178 4.54 13.23 14.51
N LEU A 179 3.75 12.90 13.47
CA LEU A 179 3.48 11.51 13.10
C LEU A 179 4.76 10.75 12.72
N PHE A 180 5.64 11.41 11.96
CA PHE A 180 6.90 10.80 11.54
C PHE A 180 7.83 10.59 12.73
N THR A 181 8.11 11.61 13.53
CA THR A 181 9.08 11.54 14.64
C THR A 181 8.62 10.63 15.75
N HIS A 182 7.35 10.71 16.17
CA HIS A 182 6.80 9.82 17.20
C HIS A 182 6.57 8.39 16.70
N GLY A 183 6.43 8.20 15.38
CA GLY A 183 6.35 6.88 14.76
C GLY A 183 7.70 6.17 14.62
N LEU A 184 8.84 6.86 14.76
CA LEU A 184 10.15 6.23 14.60
C LEU A 184 10.35 5.11 15.63
N THR A 185 10.72 3.93 15.16
CA THR A 185 10.97 2.75 16.01
C THR A 185 12.12 1.92 15.45
N ASN A 186 12.53 0.87 16.17
CA ASN A 186 13.61 -0.04 15.78
C ASN A 186 14.92 0.73 15.50
N ILE A 187 15.38 1.47 16.52
CA ILE A 187 16.53 2.38 16.47
C ILE A 187 16.40 3.37 15.29
N ALA A 188 15.21 3.97 15.15
CA ALA A 188 14.85 4.88 14.06
C ALA A 188 15.13 4.33 12.64
N ARG A 189 15.02 3.00 12.45
CA ARG A 189 15.10 2.35 11.12
C ARG A 189 13.75 1.90 10.60
N SER A 190 12.68 2.08 11.35
CA SER A 190 11.32 1.76 10.95
C SER A 190 10.38 2.84 11.42
N ILE A 191 9.20 2.92 10.80
CA ILE A 191 8.10 3.76 11.24
C ILE A 191 6.91 2.88 11.62
N TYR A 192 6.43 3.07 12.83
CA TYR A 192 5.16 2.55 13.32
C TYR A 192 4.05 3.55 12.99
N PHE A 193 2.93 3.04 12.50
CA PHE A 193 1.71 3.80 12.30
C PHE A 193 0.53 3.03 12.89
N GLY A 194 -0.19 3.70 13.78
CA GLY A 194 -1.38 3.19 14.47
C GLY A 194 -2.06 4.37 15.17
N MET A 195 -3.36 4.25 15.47
CA MET A 195 -4.18 5.35 16.02
C MET A 195 -3.72 5.85 17.40
N ASP A 196 -2.98 5.04 18.15
CA ASP A 196 -2.40 5.40 19.44
C ASP A 196 -1.38 6.55 19.32
N VAL A 197 -0.59 6.63 18.25
CA VAL A 197 0.36 7.73 18.03
C VAL A 197 -0.33 9.09 17.85
N PRO A 198 -1.21 9.30 16.86
CA PRO A 198 -1.85 10.59 16.67
C PRO A 198 -2.72 11.02 17.86
N LEU A 199 -3.38 10.08 18.54
CA LEU A 199 -4.15 10.39 19.74
C LEU A 199 -3.24 10.90 20.88
N MET A 200 -2.11 10.22 21.12
CA MET A 200 -1.13 10.66 22.11
C MET A 200 -0.55 12.04 21.77
N VAL A 201 -0.23 12.29 20.50
CA VAL A 201 0.27 13.59 20.03
C VAL A 201 -0.80 14.68 20.22
N ALA A 202 -2.03 14.42 19.78
CA ALA A 202 -3.14 15.38 19.89
C ALA A 202 -3.39 15.78 21.36
N GLU A 203 -3.47 14.79 22.27
CA GLU A 203 -3.62 15.06 23.71
C GLU A 203 -2.47 15.90 24.26
N THR A 204 -1.23 15.56 23.91
CA THR A 204 -0.04 16.25 24.41
C THR A 204 0.01 17.70 23.93
N ASN A 205 -0.28 17.92 22.64
CA ASN A 205 -0.29 19.26 22.04
C ASN A 205 -1.43 20.14 22.57
N LEU A 206 -2.62 19.58 22.84
CA LEU A 206 -3.73 20.30 23.49
C LEU A 206 -3.38 20.71 24.94
N ARG A 207 -2.76 19.81 25.70
CA ARG A 207 -2.30 20.13 27.06
C ARG A 207 -1.25 21.23 27.05
N ALA A 208 -0.33 21.20 26.09
CA ALA A 208 0.71 22.22 25.95
C ALA A 208 0.16 23.60 25.54
N SER A 209 -0.92 23.66 24.77
CA SER A 209 -1.56 24.93 24.39
C SER A 209 -2.48 25.52 25.46
N GLY A 210 -2.75 24.77 26.54
CA GLY A 210 -3.68 25.18 27.60
C GLY A 210 -5.15 25.16 27.17
N ALA A 211 -5.48 24.41 26.12
CA ALA A 211 -6.85 24.32 25.63
C ALA A 211 -7.73 23.47 26.55
N ASP A 212 -8.89 23.98 26.94
CA ASP A 212 -9.89 23.28 27.77
C ASP A 212 -10.86 22.45 26.90
N VAL A 213 -10.29 21.68 25.95
CA VAL A 213 -11.02 20.83 25.02
C VAL A 213 -10.36 19.45 24.93
N GLY A 214 -11.18 18.41 24.78
CA GLY A 214 -10.69 17.06 24.54
C GLY A 214 -10.26 16.84 23.08
N VAL A 215 -9.66 15.68 22.82
CA VAL A 215 -9.35 15.25 21.45
C VAL A 215 -10.64 14.97 20.69
N GLY A 216 -10.78 15.55 19.49
CA GLY A 216 -11.88 15.30 18.58
C GLY A 216 -11.39 14.67 17.28
N VAL A 217 -11.86 13.45 16.97
CA VAL A 217 -11.51 12.72 15.74
C VAL A 217 -12.78 12.42 14.97
N GLY A 218 -12.82 12.80 13.70
CA GLY A 218 -13.85 12.43 12.75
C GLY A 218 -13.27 11.97 11.41
N GLU A 219 -14.12 11.95 10.39
CA GLU A 219 -13.77 11.52 9.03
C GLU A 219 -12.57 12.30 8.45
N LYS A 220 -12.53 13.62 8.63
CA LYS A 220 -11.43 14.47 8.14
C LYS A 220 -10.08 14.12 8.76
N GLU A 221 -10.05 13.81 10.05
CA GLU A 221 -8.81 13.39 10.72
C GLU A 221 -8.38 12.01 10.22
N HIS A 222 -9.33 11.10 9.97
CA HIS A 222 -9.02 9.82 9.35
C HIS A 222 -8.43 10.00 7.93
N GLU A 223 -9.00 10.87 7.11
CA GLU A 223 -8.46 11.20 5.79
C GLU A 223 -7.06 11.83 5.88
N PHE A 224 -6.86 12.76 6.83
CA PHE A 224 -5.55 13.38 7.09
C PHE A 224 -4.48 12.34 7.46
N LEU A 225 -4.81 11.42 8.36
CA LEU A 225 -3.91 10.34 8.78
C LEU A 225 -3.61 9.37 7.63
N PHE A 226 -4.60 9.04 6.80
CA PHE A 226 -4.36 8.19 5.63
C PHE A 226 -3.55 8.92 4.55
N ALA A 227 -3.72 10.23 4.41
CA ALA A 227 -2.91 11.07 3.54
C ALA A 227 -1.45 11.14 4.00
N PHE A 228 -1.16 11.03 5.30
CA PHE A 228 0.21 10.86 5.80
C PHE A 228 0.84 9.54 5.32
N VAL A 229 0.08 8.43 5.32
CA VAL A 229 0.57 7.15 4.78
C VAL A 229 0.92 7.28 3.30
N LYS A 230 0.05 7.92 2.50
CA LYS A 230 0.33 8.24 1.08
C LYS A 230 1.56 9.13 0.92
N PHE A 231 1.72 10.12 1.78
CA PHE A 231 2.88 11.01 1.78
C PHE A 231 4.20 10.26 2.02
N LEU A 232 4.24 9.30 2.95
CA LEU A 232 5.43 8.46 3.16
C LEU A 232 5.83 7.69 1.89
N LEU A 233 4.85 7.20 1.12
CA LEU A 233 5.05 6.50 -0.14
C LEU A 233 5.50 7.44 -1.27
N SER A 234 4.84 8.59 -1.41
CA SER A 234 5.12 9.55 -2.48
C SER A 234 6.51 10.17 -2.33
N GLN A 235 6.92 10.45 -1.09
CA GLN A 235 8.26 10.95 -0.76
C GLN A 235 9.31 9.83 -0.63
N ASN A 236 8.94 8.57 -0.86
CA ASN A 236 9.80 7.39 -0.77
C ASN A 236 10.53 7.29 0.58
N LEU A 237 9.82 7.47 1.71
CA LEU A 237 10.38 7.49 3.06
C LEU A 237 10.32 6.13 3.76
N ALA A 238 9.31 5.29 3.47
CA ALA A 238 9.16 3.97 4.06
C ALA A 238 8.69 2.91 3.05
N HIS A 239 9.06 1.65 3.30
CA HIS A 239 8.61 0.48 2.53
C HIS A 239 7.28 -0.03 3.08
N ILE A 240 6.18 0.56 2.61
CA ILE A 240 4.82 0.25 3.06
C ILE A 240 4.14 -0.67 2.04
N ASP A 241 3.52 -1.77 2.50
CA ASP A 241 2.63 -2.59 1.68
C ASP A 241 1.27 -1.89 1.53
N PHE A 242 1.21 -0.95 0.60
CA PHE A 242 0.05 -0.07 0.44
C PHE A 242 -1.23 -0.81 0.05
N ALA A 243 -1.13 -1.92 -0.69
CA ALA A 243 -2.25 -2.78 -1.02
C ALA A 243 -2.95 -3.31 0.24
N THR A 244 -2.15 -3.72 1.24
CA THR A 244 -2.68 -4.13 2.56
C THR A 244 -3.32 -2.96 3.28
N CYS A 245 -2.73 -1.76 3.24
CA CYS A 245 -3.35 -0.56 3.81
C CYS A 245 -4.69 -0.21 3.16
N LEU A 246 -4.83 -0.44 1.85
CA LEU A 246 -6.09 -0.23 1.13
C LEU A 246 -7.17 -1.24 1.53
N ILE A 247 -6.81 -2.47 1.93
CA ILE A 247 -7.80 -3.43 2.46
C ILE A 247 -8.38 -2.88 3.78
N ASP A 248 -7.52 -2.43 4.69
CA ASP A 248 -7.98 -1.83 5.94
C ASP A 248 -8.79 -0.55 5.70
N TRP A 249 -8.33 0.32 4.81
CA TRP A 249 -8.97 1.60 4.53
C TRP A 249 -10.30 1.46 3.77
N VAL A 250 -10.32 0.70 2.67
CA VAL A 250 -11.46 0.62 1.75
C VAL A 250 -12.45 -0.44 2.18
N ASP A 251 -11.98 -1.67 2.46
CA ASP A 251 -12.88 -2.79 2.71
C ASP A 251 -13.37 -2.79 4.16
N ARG A 252 -12.48 -2.48 5.12
CA ARG A 252 -12.79 -2.48 6.55
C ARG A 252 -13.25 -1.13 7.08
N GLN A 253 -13.04 -0.05 6.33
CA GLN A 253 -13.29 1.32 6.79
C GLN A 253 -12.54 1.63 8.10
N MET A 254 -11.31 1.13 8.23
CA MET A 254 -10.44 1.30 9.39
C MET A 254 -9.12 1.93 9.00
N GLN A 255 -8.46 2.58 9.96
CA GLN A 255 -7.09 3.04 9.75
C GLN A 255 -6.15 1.83 9.66
N PRO A 256 -5.19 1.83 8.72
CA PRO A 256 -4.18 0.79 8.68
C PRO A 256 -3.32 0.85 9.95
N HIS A 257 -2.74 -0.29 10.29
CA HIS A 257 -1.81 -0.41 11.41
C HIS A 257 -0.60 -1.20 10.93
N PHE A 258 0.61 -0.62 11.02
CA PHE A 258 1.81 -1.28 10.51
C PHE A 258 3.10 -0.80 11.15
N VAL A 259 4.15 -1.60 10.95
CA VAL A 259 5.55 -1.19 11.11
C VAL A 259 6.23 -1.39 9.76
N ALA A 260 6.79 -0.31 9.21
CA ALA A 260 7.43 -0.32 7.90
C ALA A 260 8.90 0.10 8.02
N PRO A 261 9.86 -0.64 7.42
CA PRO A 261 11.24 -0.21 7.35
C PRO A 261 11.37 1.12 6.60
N LEU A 262 12.21 2.03 7.10
CA LEU A 262 12.55 3.25 6.37
C LEU A 262 13.39 2.93 5.14
N THR A 263 13.18 3.67 4.07
CA THR A 263 14.07 3.62 2.89
C THR A 263 15.42 4.29 3.21
N SER A 264 16.36 4.30 2.25
CA SER A 264 17.57 5.11 2.37
C SER A 264 17.27 6.60 2.56
N ARG A 265 16.25 7.13 1.87
CA ARG A 265 15.82 8.52 1.98
C ARG A 265 15.14 8.81 3.33
N GLY A 266 14.31 7.90 3.83
CA GLY A 266 13.73 8.03 5.17
C GLY A 266 14.80 8.12 6.25
N ARG A 267 15.86 7.29 6.17
CA ARG A 267 17.00 7.38 7.09
C ARG A 267 17.82 8.66 6.90
N ALA A 268 17.96 9.15 5.67
CA ALA A 268 18.60 10.43 5.41
C ALA A 268 17.82 11.61 6.01
N LEU A 269 16.47 11.55 5.99
CA LEU A 269 15.62 12.53 6.67
C LEU A 269 15.82 12.50 8.19
N VAL A 270 15.90 11.31 8.80
CA VAL A 270 16.22 11.18 10.24
C VAL A 270 17.55 11.85 10.58
N GLN A 271 18.59 11.59 9.77
CA GLN A 271 19.91 12.21 9.94
C GLN A 271 19.84 13.74 9.79
N HIS A 272 19.12 14.24 8.78
CA HIS A 272 18.91 15.67 8.55
C HIS A 272 18.25 16.35 9.75
N ILE A 273 17.22 15.73 10.34
CA ILE A 273 16.55 16.24 11.55
C ILE A 273 17.54 16.35 12.70
N HIS A 274 18.40 15.34 12.89
CA HIS A 274 19.43 15.34 13.93
C HIS A 274 20.45 16.48 13.76
N GLU A 275 20.92 16.69 12.52
CA GLU A 275 21.85 17.78 12.18
C GLU A 275 21.20 19.16 12.37
N LYS A 276 19.92 19.29 11.99
CA LYS A 276 19.14 20.51 12.19
C LYS A 276 18.95 20.83 13.66
N GLU A 277 18.55 19.85 14.47
CA GLU A 277 18.41 19.96 15.92
C GLU A 277 19.73 20.40 16.56
N ALA A 278 20.84 19.73 16.24
CA ALA A 278 22.16 20.10 16.74
C ALA A 278 22.55 21.54 16.39
N SER A 279 22.25 22.00 15.17
CA SER A 279 22.47 23.39 14.75
C SER A 279 21.64 24.39 15.56
N LEU A 280 20.36 24.07 15.83
CA LEU A 280 19.48 24.92 16.62
C LEU A 280 19.92 25.00 18.09
N VAL A 281 20.35 23.88 18.66
CA VAL A 281 20.92 23.84 20.02
C VAL A 281 22.21 24.66 20.10
N ALA A 282 23.12 24.51 19.14
CA ALA A 282 24.37 25.29 19.10
C ALA A 282 24.14 26.80 18.97
N LYS A 283 23.05 27.21 18.30
CA LYS A 283 22.63 28.62 18.16
C LYS A 283 21.81 29.13 19.37
N GLY A 284 21.52 28.29 20.35
CA GLY A 284 20.69 28.64 21.51
C GLY A 284 19.19 28.77 21.19
N ALA A 285 18.75 28.32 20.02
CA ALA A 285 17.34 28.35 19.61
C ALA A 285 16.53 27.18 20.19
N LEU A 286 17.20 26.10 20.62
CA LEU A 286 16.61 24.99 21.36
C LEU A 286 17.46 24.68 22.60
N PRO A 287 16.84 24.28 23.73
CA PRO A 287 17.57 23.81 24.89
C PRO A 287 18.28 22.48 24.60
N ASN A 288 19.45 22.27 25.18
CA ASN A 288 20.11 20.96 25.16
C ASN A 288 19.47 20.07 26.23
N LEU A 289 18.81 18.98 25.81
CA LEU A 289 18.14 18.02 26.70
C LEU A 289 18.97 16.75 26.97
N GLY A 290 20.25 16.73 26.60
CA GLY A 290 21.14 15.60 26.85
C GLY A 290 20.88 14.44 25.89
N ALA A 291 20.22 13.38 26.37
CA ALA A 291 19.99 12.13 25.63
C ALA A 291 18.60 12.05 24.97
N THR A 292 17.85 13.15 24.98
CA THR A 292 16.55 13.28 24.33
C THR A 292 16.72 14.04 23.04
N PHE A 293 16.26 13.46 21.93
CA PHE A 293 16.37 14.01 20.58
C PHE A 293 15.00 14.05 19.90
N VAL A 294 14.81 14.95 18.95
CA VAL A 294 13.57 15.05 18.16
C VAL A 294 13.31 13.77 17.36
N ALA A 295 14.34 13.26 16.68
CA ALA A 295 14.27 11.99 15.96
C ALA A 295 14.89 10.88 16.82
N GLN A 296 14.06 10.25 17.64
CA GLN A 296 14.45 9.20 18.58
C GLN A 296 13.48 8.01 18.49
N GLU A 297 13.96 6.82 18.85
CA GLU A 297 13.13 5.61 18.88
C GLU A 297 12.03 5.69 19.96
N ALA A 298 10.80 5.44 19.51
CA ALA A 298 9.69 5.01 20.33
C ALA A 298 9.63 3.47 20.38
N PHE A 299 9.36 2.93 21.57
CA PHE A 299 9.18 1.51 21.77
C PHE A 299 7.70 1.14 21.66
N PHE A 300 7.42 0.05 20.96
CA PHE A 300 6.13 -0.64 21.03
C PHE A 300 6.38 -2.09 21.44
N ALA A 301 5.44 -2.69 22.15
CA ALA A 301 5.58 -4.03 22.67
C ALA A 301 4.27 -4.80 22.56
N MET A 302 4.38 -6.13 22.48
CA MET A 302 3.24 -7.01 22.67
C MET A 302 2.66 -6.81 24.07
N VAL A 303 1.35 -6.64 24.18
CA VAL A 303 0.64 -6.47 25.45
C VAL A 303 0.51 -7.85 26.14
N PRO A 304 1.24 -8.15 27.24
CA PRO A 304 1.26 -9.51 27.82
C PRO A 304 -0.11 -10.10 28.18
N PRO A 305 -1.05 -9.31 28.73
CA PRO A 305 -2.42 -9.77 28.97
C PRO A 305 -3.17 -10.29 27.73
N SER A 306 -2.79 -9.88 26.52
CA SER A 306 -3.46 -10.31 25.28
C SER A 306 -3.22 -11.78 24.91
N PHE A 307 -2.18 -12.41 25.45
CA PHE A 307 -1.82 -13.80 25.10
C PHE A 307 -1.65 -14.74 26.31
N SER A 308 -1.59 -14.23 27.54
CA SER A 308 -1.52 -15.07 28.74
C SER A 308 -2.67 -16.10 28.80
N ASN A 309 -3.89 -15.68 28.44
CA ASN A 309 -5.08 -16.54 28.43
C ASN A 309 -5.08 -17.58 27.30
N ARG A 310 -4.27 -17.38 26.26
CA ARG A 310 -4.17 -18.31 25.13
C ARG A 310 -3.20 -19.46 25.40
N LEU A 311 -2.21 -19.26 26.27
CA LEU A 311 -1.16 -20.25 26.53
C LEU A 311 -1.72 -21.61 26.98
N PRO A 312 -2.65 -21.70 27.94
CA PRO A 312 -3.24 -22.99 28.31
C PRO A 312 -3.98 -23.64 27.14
N ARG A 313 -4.76 -22.85 26.38
CA ARG A 313 -5.51 -23.36 25.22
C ARG A 313 -4.59 -23.88 24.10
N ILE A 314 -3.46 -23.22 23.88
CA ILE A 314 -2.42 -23.67 22.93
C ILE A 314 -1.87 -25.02 23.38
N GLN A 315 -1.59 -25.21 24.68
CA GLN A 315 -1.09 -26.47 25.21
C GLN A 315 -2.12 -27.60 25.06
N GLU A 316 -3.39 -27.34 25.37
CA GLU A 316 -4.49 -28.28 25.15
C GLU A 316 -4.59 -28.69 23.67
N PHE A 317 -4.53 -27.72 22.76
CA PHE A 317 -4.57 -27.97 21.32
C PHE A 317 -3.39 -28.84 20.87
N GLN A 318 -2.17 -28.52 21.31
CA GLN A 318 -0.97 -29.29 21.00
C GLN A 318 -1.08 -30.74 21.51
N ALA A 319 -1.61 -30.94 22.71
CA ALA A 319 -1.82 -32.28 23.27
C ALA A 319 -2.85 -33.08 22.46
N ALA A 320 -3.98 -32.45 22.07
CA ALA A 320 -5.02 -33.11 21.27
C ALA A 320 -4.51 -33.53 19.89
N VAL A 321 -3.78 -32.65 19.19
CA VAL A 321 -3.21 -32.96 17.86
C VAL A 321 -2.19 -34.10 17.95
N ARG A 322 -1.28 -34.07 18.95
CA ARG A 322 -0.29 -35.14 19.15
C ARG A 322 -0.95 -36.47 19.53
N GLY A 323 -1.99 -36.42 20.36
CA GLY A 323 -2.77 -37.61 20.74
C GLY A 323 -3.48 -38.25 19.55
N ALA A 324 -4.03 -37.45 18.62
CA ALA A 324 -4.66 -37.93 17.40
C ALA A 324 -3.63 -38.61 16.46
N SER A 325 -2.44 -38.03 16.27
CA SER A 325 -1.39 -38.60 15.43
C SER A 325 -0.88 -39.97 15.94
N ASN A 326 -0.77 -40.17 17.26
CA ASN A 326 -0.38 -41.47 17.83
C ASN A 326 -1.44 -42.56 17.64
N SER A 327 -2.72 -42.20 17.55
CA SER A 327 -3.81 -43.14 17.31
C SER A 327 -3.97 -43.55 15.84
N GLU A 328 -3.46 -42.73 14.90
CA GLU A 328 -3.44 -43.04 13.47
C GLU A 328 -2.23 -43.91 13.08
N LEU A 329 -1.13 -43.86 13.82
CA LEU A 329 0.06 -44.72 13.62
C LEU A 329 -0.08 -46.14 14.20
N THR A 330 -1.15 -46.42 14.96
CA THR A 330 -1.43 -47.72 15.59
C THR A 330 -2.57 -48.49 14.92
N LYS A 331 -3.04 -48.04 13.75
CA LYS A 331 -3.93 -48.78 12.84
C LYS A 331 -3.19 -49.18 11.58
#